data_AF-A0A9Q4BK94-F1
#
_entry.id   AF-A0A9Q4BK94-F1
#
_cell.length_a   1.000
_cell.length_b   1.000
_cell.length_c   1.000
_cell.angle_alpha   90.00
_cell.angle_beta   90.00
_cell.angle_gamma   90.00
#
_symmetry.space_group_name_H-M   'P 1'
#
loop_
_entity.id
_entity.type
_entity.pdbx_description
1 polymer ?
#
loop_
_entity_poly.entity_id
_entity_poly.type
_entity_poly.pdbx_seq_one_letter_code
_entity_poly.pdbx_strand_id
1 'polypeptide(L)'
;MIEIHITEDFTIRQGRFRGEKLSAGYYYYTGSAQKNLRQRISRHYRKNKTLHWHIDHITSYTGNVIANCWIFEDAPKETECHIAESLISGFNFRSVIKGFGSSDCKICQAHLLAGKESPLPLQIFSRGRKKFLRGIKVRIFTEE
;
A
#
# COMPACT_ATOMS: atom_id res chain seq x y z
N MET A 1 2.89 -5.11 -0.19
CA MET A 1 2.30 -4.03 0.64
C MET A 1 3.36 -2.97 0.85
N ILE A 2 3.01 -1.70 0.69
CA ILE A 2 3.93 -0.57 0.86
C ILE A 2 3.35 0.34 1.91
N GLU A 3 4.13 0.64 2.94
CA GLU A 3 3.84 1.70 3.91
C GLU A 3 4.48 3.00 3.42
N ILE A 4 3.67 4.05 3.42
CA ILE A 4 4.08 5.40 3.06
C ILE A 4 3.80 6.31 4.25
N HIS A 5 4.81 7.06 4.66
CA HIS A 5 4.64 8.17 5.58
C HIS A 5 4.56 9.46 4.78
N ILE A 6 3.43 10.16 4.92
CA ILE A 6 3.20 11.49 4.36
C ILE A 6 3.39 12.49 5.48
N THR A 7 4.41 13.35 5.40
CA THR A 7 4.79 14.26 6.48
C THR A 7 3.99 15.56 6.49
N GLU A 8 3.39 15.92 5.35
CA GLU A 8 2.62 17.15 5.15
C GLU A 8 1.42 16.87 4.23
N ASP A 9 0.37 17.68 4.33
CA ASP A 9 -0.79 17.56 3.45
C ASP A 9 -0.38 17.63 1.98
N PHE A 10 -0.79 16.62 1.22
CA PHE A 10 -0.37 16.37 -0.14
C PHE A 10 -1.59 16.28 -1.06
N THR A 11 -1.52 16.92 -2.23
CA THR A 11 -2.55 16.79 -3.27
C THR A 11 -1.97 16.09 -4.49
N ILE A 12 -2.66 15.05 -4.98
CA ILE A 12 -2.27 14.37 -6.22
C ILE A 12 -2.45 15.34 -7.39
N ARG A 13 -1.36 15.63 -8.13
CA ARG A 13 -1.34 16.68 -9.15
C ARG A 13 -1.68 16.21 -10.58
N GLN A 14 -1.57 14.91 -10.84
CA GLN A 14 -1.66 14.35 -12.19
C GLN A 14 -2.30 12.95 -12.17
N GLY A 15 -2.73 12.48 -13.35
CA GLY A 15 -3.36 11.16 -13.52
C GLY A 15 -4.81 11.11 -13.06
N ARG A 16 -5.35 9.88 -12.96
CA ARG A 16 -6.77 9.61 -12.68
C ARG A 16 -7.28 10.23 -11.38
N PHE A 17 -6.42 10.34 -10.36
CA PHE A 17 -6.77 10.81 -9.02
C PHE A 17 -6.35 12.26 -8.78
N ARG A 18 -6.17 13.05 -9.84
CA ARG A 18 -5.81 14.47 -9.73
C ARG A 18 -6.85 15.23 -8.90
N GLY A 19 -6.37 16.00 -7.92
CA GLY A 19 -7.21 16.81 -7.03
C GLY A 19 -7.53 16.15 -5.70
N GLU A 20 -7.31 14.84 -5.57
CA GLU A 20 -7.46 14.11 -4.31
C GLU A 20 -6.43 14.60 -3.28
N LYS A 21 -6.90 14.86 -2.06
CA LYS A 21 -6.09 15.35 -0.94
C LYS A 21 -5.82 14.23 0.05
N LEU A 22 -4.57 14.08 0.44
CA LEU A 22 -4.09 13.17 1.46
C LEU A 22 -3.49 14.02 2.59
N SER A 23 -4.01 13.89 3.80
CA SER A 23 -3.43 14.58 4.96
C SER A 23 -2.13 13.93 5.42
N ALA A 24 -1.35 14.63 6.23
CA ALA A 24 -0.22 14.02 6.92
C ALA A 24 -0.65 12.77 7.73
N GLY A 25 0.14 11.69 7.64
CA GLY A 25 -0.15 10.43 8.31
C GLY A 25 0.45 9.20 7.61
N TYR A 26 -0.01 8.03 8.05
CA TYR A 26 0.45 6.74 7.52
C TYR A 26 -0.52 6.17 6.51
N TYR A 27 0.02 5.69 5.41
CA TYR A 27 -0.73 5.12 4.30
C TYR A 27 -0.21 3.75 3.96
N TYR A 28 -1.12 2.80 3.77
CA TYR A 28 -0.80 1.44 3.39
C TYR A 28 -1.43 1.15 2.03
N TYR A 29 -0.58 0.77 1.09
CA TYR A 29 -0.99 0.35 -0.25
C TYR A 29 -0.78 -1.15 -0.44
N THR A 30 -1.85 -1.85 -0.81
CA THR A 30 -1.80 -3.26 -1.19
C THR A 30 -1.92 -3.40 -2.70
N GLY A 31 -1.12 -4.31 -3.27
CA GLY A 31 -1.09 -4.56 -4.70
C GLY A 31 -0.16 -5.71 -5.04
N SER A 32 -0.51 -6.47 -6.05
CA SER A 32 0.27 -7.60 -6.57
C SER A 32 1.25 -7.16 -7.63
N ALA A 33 2.35 -7.90 -7.73
CA ALA A 33 3.33 -7.80 -8.80
C ALA A 33 3.64 -9.20 -9.32
N GLN A 34 2.90 -9.60 -10.36
CA GLN A 34 2.99 -10.95 -10.95
C GLN A 34 4.31 -11.19 -11.70
N LYS A 35 4.95 -10.14 -12.22
CA LYS A 35 6.24 -10.19 -12.91
C LYS A 35 7.12 -9.04 -12.44
N ASN A 36 8.43 -9.23 -12.49
CA ASN A 36 9.44 -8.21 -12.23
C ASN A 36 9.26 -7.50 -10.87
N LEU A 37 8.92 -8.28 -9.83
CA LEU A 37 8.63 -7.77 -8.47
C LEU A 37 9.68 -6.76 -7.99
N ARG A 38 10.97 -7.13 -8.03
CA ARG A 38 12.07 -6.27 -7.58
C ARG A 38 12.12 -4.95 -8.37
N GLN A 39 12.07 -5.02 -9.70
CA GLN A 39 12.10 -3.82 -10.55
C GLN A 39 10.90 -2.90 -10.28
N ARG A 40 9.72 -3.47 -10.06
CA ARG A 40 8.51 -2.71 -9.74
C ARG A 40 8.62 -2.05 -8.36
N ILE A 41 9.11 -2.77 -7.35
CA ILE A 41 9.33 -2.19 -6.03
C ILE A 41 10.39 -1.09 -6.09
N SER A 42 11.58 -1.35 -6.65
CA SER A 42 12.64 -0.35 -6.80
C SER A 42 12.17 0.89 -7.56
N ARG A 43 11.27 0.73 -8.54
CA ARG A 43 10.65 1.89 -9.19
C ARG A 43 9.83 2.71 -8.21
N HIS A 44 9.05 2.09 -7.31
CA HIS A 44 8.26 2.84 -6.32
C HIS A 44 9.16 3.68 -5.39
N TYR A 45 10.39 3.26 -5.12
CA TYR A 45 11.37 4.07 -4.38
C TYR A 45 11.93 5.27 -5.15
N ARG A 46 12.07 5.19 -6.48
CA ARG A 46 12.60 6.31 -7.30
C ARG A 46 11.69 7.53 -7.25
N LYS A 47 12.23 8.74 -7.06
CA LYS A 47 11.44 9.98 -7.12
C LYS A 47 11.17 10.42 -8.55
N ASN A 48 12.23 10.52 -9.34
CA ASN A 48 12.13 10.87 -10.75
C ASN A 48 11.78 9.63 -11.59
N LYS A 49 10.54 9.57 -12.06
CA LYS A 49 10.01 8.47 -12.89
C LYS A 49 8.74 8.92 -13.62
N THR A 50 8.47 8.32 -14.76
CA THR A 50 7.15 8.41 -15.39
C THR A 50 6.11 7.79 -14.46
N LEU A 51 4.91 8.38 -14.34
CA LEU A 51 3.87 7.83 -13.48
C LEU A 51 3.13 6.72 -14.24
N HIS A 52 3.26 5.47 -13.79
CA HIS A 52 2.63 4.32 -14.45
C HIS A 52 1.64 3.61 -13.53
N TRP A 53 2.00 3.40 -12.26
CA TRP A 53 1.12 2.80 -11.27
C TRP A 53 0.44 3.86 -10.42
N HIS A 54 -0.75 3.55 -9.88
CA HIS A 54 -1.48 4.49 -9.02
C HIS A 54 -0.63 5.01 -7.85
N ILE A 55 0.12 4.13 -7.17
CA ILE A 55 1.03 4.50 -6.08
C ILE A 55 2.21 5.40 -6.52
N ASP A 56 2.58 5.43 -7.81
CA ASP A 56 3.63 6.33 -8.29
C ASP A 56 3.23 7.79 -8.09
N HIS A 57 1.94 8.12 -8.17
CA HIS A 57 1.43 9.47 -7.92
C HIS A 57 1.67 9.96 -6.50
N ILE A 58 1.86 9.05 -5.54
CA ILE A 58 2.14 9.36 -4.13
C ILE A 58 3.65 9.30 -3.88
N THR A 59 4.30 8.21 -4.31
CA THR A 59 5.70 7.93 -3.98
C THR A 59 6.72 8.77 -4.75
N SER A 60 6.34 9.35 -5.89
CA SER A 60 7.20 10.30 -6.63
C SER A 60 7.32 11.67 -5.98
N TYR A 61 6.40 12.04 -5.08
CA TYR A 61 6.48 13.30 -4.34
C TYR A 61 7.64 13.25 -3.33
N THR A 62 8.41 14.33 -3.25
CA THR A 62 9.65 14.40 -2.46
C THR A 62 9.41 14.33 -0.96
N GLY A 63 8.29 14.88 -0.46
CA GLY A 63 7.94 14.84 0.96
C GLY A 63 7.40 13.49 1.46
N ASN A 64 7.02 12.59 0.55
CA ASN A 64 6.45 11.28 0.94
C ASN A 64 7.57 10.24 1.03
N VAL A 65 7.61 9.44 2.10
CA VAL A 65 8.65 8.42 2.29
C VAL A 65 8.03 7.04 2.28
N ILE A 66 8.60 6.10 1.53
CA ILE A 66 8.28 4.68 1.71
C ILE A 66 9.03 4.24 2.96
N ALA A 67 8.30 4.03 4.06
CA ALA A 67 8.90 3.62 5.33
C ALA A 67 9.25 2.13 5.31
N ASN A 68 8.39 1.31 4.72
CA ASN A 68 8.56 -0.13 4.62
C ASN A 68 7.90 -0.70 3.37
N CYS A 69 8.40 -1.83 2.89
CA CYS A 69 7.76 -2.63 1.85
C CYS A 69 7.80 -4.10 2.22
N TRP A 70 6.63 -4.74 2.30
CA TRP A 70 6.48 -6.17 2.57
C TRP A 70 6.06 -6.93 1.33
N ILE A 71 6.76 -8.03 1.10
CA ILE A 71 6.52 -8.98 0.02
C ILE A 71 5.81 -10.18 0.64
N PHE A 72 4.70 -10.57 0.02
CA PHE A 72 3.96 -11.79 0.31
C PHE A 72 4.21 -12.73 -0.86
N GLU A 73 5.06 -13.73 -0.66
CA GLU A 73 5.48 -14.66 -1.71
C GLU A 73 4.42 -15.75 -1.92
N ASP A 74 4.24 -16.15 -3.17
CA ASP A 74 3.27 -17.17 -3.60
C ASP A 74 1.84 -16.93 -3.06
N ALA A 75 1.53 -15.66 -2.80
CA ALA A 75 0.28 -15.25 -2.20
C ALA A 75 -0.80 -15.08 -3.29
N PRO A 76 -2.00 -15.63 -3.09
CA PRO A 76 -3.10 -15.47 -4.03
C PRO A 76 -3.57 -14.01 -4.03
N LYS A 77 -4.21 -13.55 -5.12
CA LYS A 77 -4.57 -12.14 -5.31
C LYS A 77 -5.49 -11.59 -4.21
N GLU A 78 -6.35 -12.45 -3.67
CA GLU A 78 -7.26 -12.17 -2.56
C GLU A 78 -6.52 -11.73 -1.28
N THR A 79 -5.21 -12.00 -1.19
CA THR A 79 -4.34 -11.49 -0.13
C THR A 79 -4.39 -9.97 -0.03
N GLU A 80 -4.48 -9.26 -1.16
CA GLU A 80 -4.62 -7.80 -1.16
C GLU A 80 -5.87 -7.34 -0.38
N CYS A 81 -6.98 -8.05 -0.59
CA CYS A 81 -8.27 -7.76 0.02
C CYS A 81 -8.26 -8.10 1.52
N HIS A 82 -7.71 -9.26 1.89
CA HIS A 82 -7.62 -9.67 3.30
C HIS A 82 -6.70 -8.76 4.12
N ILE A 83 -5.60 -8.28 3.54
CA ILE A 83 -4.75 -7.28 4.20
C ILE A 83 -5.53 -5.98 4.41
N ALA A 84 -6.24 -5.50 3.38
CA ALA A 84 -7.05 -4.29 3.49
C ALA A 84 -8.14 -4.43 4.57
N GLU A 85 -8.86 -5.55 4.61
CA GLU A 85 -9.86 -5.86 5.63
C GLU A 85 -9.24 -5.89 7.04
N SER A 86 -8.06 -6.51 7.20
CA SER A 86 -7.37 -6.60 8.49
C SER A 86 -6.93 -5.24 9.00
N LEU A 87 -6.45 -4.35 8.12
CA LEU A 87 -6.10 -2.98 8.47
C LEU A 87 -7.33 -2.18 8.92
N ILE A 88 -8.44 -2.30 8.20
CA ILE A 88 -9.68 -1.58 8.54
C ILE A 88 -10.25 -2.06 9.87
N SER A 89 -10.45 -3.37 10.02
CA SER A 89 -11.12 -3.97 11.19
C SER A 89 -10.24 -4.02 12.44
N GLY A 90 -8.93 -4.21 12.28
CA GLY A 90 -8.00 -4.39 13.40
C GLY A 90 -7.27 -3.12 13.84
N PHE A 91 -7.17 -2.11 12.98
CA PHE A 91 -6.31 -0.93 13.19
C PHE A 91 -6.98 0.40 12.84
N ASN A 92 -8.30 0.40 12.62
CA ASN A 92 -9.08 1.60 12.30
C ASN A 92 -8.60 2.35 11.05
N PHE A 93 -7.97 1.65 10.10
CA PHE A 93 -7.63 2.23 8.81
C PHE A 93 -8.90 2.51 8.00
N ARG A 94 -8.82 3.46 7.07
CA ARG A 94 -9.94 3.84 6.20
C ARG A 94 -9.51 3.96 4.75
N SER A 95 -10.40 3.59 3.83
CA SER A 95 -10.22 3.87 2.41
C SER A 95 -10.28 5.37 2.19
N VAL A 96 -9.29 5.93 1.49
CA VAL A 96 -9.20 7.39 1.28
C VAL A 96 -9.57 7.84 -0.13
N ILE A 97 -9.21 7.07 -1.15
CA ILE A 97 -9.48 7.40 -2.55
C ILE A 97 -10.18 6.20 -3.19
N LYS A 98 -11.47 6.35 -3.48
CA LYS A 98 -12.29 5.27 -4.08
C LYS A 98 -11.67 4.81 -5.42
N GLY A 99 -11.52 3.50 -5.57
CA GLY A 99 -10.96 2.86 -6.77
C GLY A 99 -9.43 2.86 -6.83
N PHE A 100 -8.73 3.47 -5.85
CA PHE A 100 -7.27 3.52 -5.85
C PHE A 100 -6.69 2.13 -5.59
N GLY A 101 -6.07 1.55 -6.63
CA GLY A 101 -5.45 0.23 -6.55
C GLY A 101 -6.42 -0.96 -6.53
N SER A 102 -7.72 -0.70 -6.57
CA SER A 102 -8.78 -1.73 -6.52
C SER A 102 -9.59 -1.82 -7.81
N SER A 103 -9.03 -1.41 -8.96
CA SER A 103 -9.78 -1.32 -10.23
C SER A 103 -10.31 -2.66 -10.74
N ASP A 104 -9.68 -3.76 -10.35
CA ASP A 104 -10.06 -5.14 -10.65
C ASP A 104 -10.62 -5.89 -9.43
N CYS A 105 -10.91 -5.17 -8.34
CA CYS A 105 -11.47 -5.70 -7.11
C CYS A 105 -12.92 -5.22 -6.96
N LYS A 106 -13.85 -6.17 -6.76
CA LYS A 106 -15.28 -5.86 -6.59
C LYS A 106 -15.69 -5.60 -5.15
N ILE A 107 -14.83 -5.93 -4.19
CA ILE A 107 -15.14 -5.93 -2.75
C ILE A 107 -14.56 -4.69 -2.07
N CYS A 108 -13.30 -4.36 -2.34
CA CYS A 108 -12.62 -3.27 -1.67
C CYS A 108 -12.94 -1.92 -2.33
N GLN A 109 -13.32 -0.93 -1.51
CA GLN A 109 -13.48 0.45 -1.99
C GLN A 109 -12.16 1.03 -2.53
N ALA A 110 -11.05 0.74 -1.85
CA ALA A 110 -9.70 1.11 -2.24
C ALA A 110 -8.70 0.11 -1.65
N HIS A 111 -7.54 -0.02 -2.28
CA HIS A 111 -6.37 -0.69 -1.71
C HIS A 111 -5.33 0.30 -1.16
N LEU A 112 -5.63 1.61 -1.21
CA LEU A 112 -4.92 2.65 -0.46
C LEU A 112 -5.73 3.01 0.79
N LEU A 113 -5.15 2.72 1.95
CA LEU A 113 -5.77 2.94 3.24
C LEU A 113 -4.94 3.92 4.08
N ALA A 114 -5.60 4.78 4.85
CA ALA A 114 -4.96 5.70 5.78
C ALA A 114 -5.20 5.31 7.24
N GLY A 115 -4.19 5.50 8.07
CA GLY A 115 -4.22 5.32 9.52
C GLY A 115 -3.45 6.42 10.24
N LYS A 116 -3.76 6.63 11.52
CA LYS A 116 -3.08 7.63 12.36
C LYS A 116 -1.73 7.14 12.88
N GLU A 117 -1.58 5.83 13.00
CA GLU A 117 -0.37 5.18 13.51
C GLU A 117 0.13 4.17 12.48
N SER A 118 1.42 3.89 12.52
CA SER A 118 1.99 2.76 11.79
C SER A 118 1.98 1.53 12.69
N PRO A 119 1.01 0.61 12.52
CA PRO A 119 1.06 -0.65 13.25
C PRO A 119 2.26 -1.45 12.76
N LEU A 120 2.96 -2.11 13.68
CA LEU A 120 4.02 -3.03 13.28
C LEU A 120 3.40 -4.15 12.43
N PRO A 121 4.10 -4.65 11.40
CA PRO A 121 3.57 -5.66 10.49
C PRO A 121 3.10 -6.92 11.20
N LEU A 122 3.89 -7.37 12.19
CA LEU A 122 3.54 -8.50 13.04
C LEU A 122 2.22 -8.28 13.79
N GLN A 123 1.90 -7.04 14.16
CA GLN A 123 0.61 -6.71 14.77
C GLN A 123 -0.52 -6.85 13.76
N ILE A 124 -0.36 -6.31 12.54
CA ILE A 124 -1.33 -6.42 11.43
C ILE A 124 -1.73 -7.88 11.22
N PHE A 125 -0.74 -8.77 11.21
CA PHE A 125 -0.94 -10.20 10.97
C PHE A 125 -1.41 -10.97 12.20
N SER A 126 -1.09 -10.51 13.41
CA SER A 126 -1.53 -11.15 14.66
C SER A 126 -2.99 -10.89 15.01
N ARG A 127 -3.56 -9.76 14.58
CA ARG A 127 -4.95 -9.36 14.89
C ARG A 127 -5.93 -9.65 13.74
N GLY A 128 -5.43 -9.89 12.52
CA GLY A 128 -6.24 -10.32 11.37
C GLY A 128 -6.61 -11.81 11.42
N ARG A 129 -7.24 -12.32 10.35
CA ARG A 129 -7.53 -13.76 10.18
C ARG A 129 -6.22 -14.56 10.08
N LYS A 130 -5.61 -14.92 11.22
CA LYS A 130 -4.35 -15.70 11.34
C LYS A 130 -4.29 -16.95 10.46
N LYS A 131 -5.45 -17.55 10.16
CA LYS A 131 -5.56 -18.71 9.27
C LYS A 131 -5.16 -18.42 7.81
N PHE A 132 -5.34 -17.19 7.32
CA PHE A 132 -5.12 -16.86 5.92
C PHE A 132 -3.63 -16.74 5.54
N LEU A 133 -2.82 -16.17 6.44
CA LEU A 133 -1.38 -16.05 6.22
C LEU A 133 -0.60 -17.34 6.51
N ARG A 134 -1.31 -18.41 6.91
CA ARG A 134 -0.70 -19.69 7.22
C ARG A 134 -0.09 -20.28 5.94
N GLY A 135 1.23 -20.34 5.90
CA GLY A 135 1.99 -20.84 4.74
C GLY A 135 2.43 -19.75 3.76
N ILE A 136 1.96 -18.50 3.89
CA ILE A 136 2.45 -17.38 3.09
C ILE A 136 3.76 -16.89 3.71
N LYS A 137 4.85 -16.89 2.92
CA LYS A 137 6.12 -16.30 3.33
C LYS A 137 6.05 -14.79 3.19
N VAL A 138 6.37 -14.09 4.28
CA VAL A 138 6.42 -12.62 4.30
C VAL A 138 7.85 -12.19 4.58
N ARG A 139 8.38 -11.28 3.76
CA ARG A 139 9.67 -10.63 3.99
C ARG A 139 9.62 -9.13 3.77
N ILE A 140 10.53 -8.42 4.39
CA ILE A 140 10.76 -6.99 4.14
C ILE A 140 11.66 -6.88 2.92
N PHE A 141 11.30 -6.00 2.00
CA PHE A 141 12.14 -5.66 0.87
C PHE A 141 13.26 -4.71 1.31
N THR A 142 14.50 -5.08 1.00
CA THR A 142 15.69 -4.27 1.18
C THR A 142 16.28 -3.94 -0.21
N GLU A 143 16.77 -2.70 -0.40
CA GLU A 143 17.32 -2.23 -1.69
C GLU A 143 18.76 -2.71 -1.98
N GLU A 144 19.23 -3.82 -1.37
CA GLU A 144 20.60 -4.36 -1.58
C GLU A 144 21.03 -4.43 -3.05
#